data_AF-A0A7X8L3I8-F1
#
_entry.id   AF-A0A7X8L3I8-F1
#
_cell.length_a   1.000
_cell.length_b   1.000
_cell.length_c   1.000
_cell.angle_alpha   90.00
_cell.angle_beta   90.00
_cell.angle_gamma   90.00
#
_symmetry.space_group_name_H-M   'P 1'
#
loop_
_entity.id
_entity.type
_entity.pdbx_description
1 polymer ?
#
loop_
_entity_poly.entity_id
_entity_poly.type
_entity_poly.pdbx_seq_one_letter_code
_entity_poly.pdbx_strand_id
1 'polypeptide(L)'
;MSPIAFLLKCRAKNWLKSLRKQPGQLVFFIIIFVFAFMPILFDSDNYNGMVEAVQQTERLLGLGIALSSFWLVELVVVVATLQAGMVQGVNMFSKADVEYLFCSHIAPQRVLLYGLLSYLKVIPIYLFVIIYQIPNLLRIGLTGGQIVLLVGVLILVSILAGVVAMLIYNLVNIKPKLKVVFTVCIYAISLLIVAAVAVTIIPLIKIGAAFSGPIVQALLSLRWIDWIPLTGWAIGLTHGILMGMTTAHWIQLALLLATGGAIVFYLSRTQMDFYESATVAAETAALREKKMGIKKGTIFQQQTKAWDTGKASRFL
;
A
#
# COMPACT_ATOMS: atom_id res chain seq x y z
N MET A 1 22.85 12.00 17.74
CA MET A 1 21.65 11.42 17.10
C MET A 1 21.87 11.39 15.60
N SER A 2 21.51 10.30 14.89
CA SER A 2 21.73 10.28 13.44
C SER A 2 20.89 11.38 12.75
N PRO A 3 21.42 12.07 11.72
CA PRO A 3 20.68 13.12 11.00
C PRO A 3 19.32 12.65 10.46
N ILE A 4 19.21 11.36 10.15
CA ILE A 4 17.95 10.72 9.71
C ILE A 4 16.92 10.65 10.84
N ALA A 5 17.34 10.28 12.06
CA ALA A 5 16.44 10.25 13.21
C ALA A 5 15.91 11.65 13.55
N PHE A 6 16.74 12.67 13.38
CA PHE A 6 16.32 14.07 13.54
C PHE A 6 15.31 14.50 12.46
N LEU A 7 15.57 14.18 11.18
CA LEU A 7 14.63 14.47 10.08
C LEU A 7 13.31 13.71 10.20
N LEU A 8 13.34 12.43 10.57
CA LEU A 8 12.15 11.62 10.87
C LEU A 8 11.31 12.26 11.97
N LYS A 9 11.95 12.68 13.07
CA LYS A 9 11.27 13.35 14.19
C LYS A 9 10.68 14.69 13.76
N CYS A 10 11.42 15.48 12.98
CA CYS A 10 10.94 16.75 12.45
C CYS A 10 9.77 16.55 11.46
N ARG A 11 9.82 15.54 10.59
CA ARG A 11 8.72 15.22 9.65
C ARG A 11 7.49 14.74 10.40
N ALA A 12 7.64 13.82 11.36
CA ALA A 12 6.54 13.35 12.19
C ALA A 12 5.89 14.52 12.97
N LYS A 13 6.72 15.40 13.55
CA LYS A 13 6.25 16.60 14.26
C LYS A 13 5.56 17.59 13.32
N ASN A 14 6.08 17.79 12.11
CA ASN A 14 5.51 18.70 11.12
C ASN A 14 4.23 18.13 10.50
N TRP A 15 4.16 16.83 10.29
CA TRP A 15 2.94 16.12 9.86
C TRP A 15 1.86 16.19 10.95
N LEU A 16 2.23 15.97 12.22
CA LEU A 16 1.30 16.11 13.35
C LEU A 16 0.80 17.56 13.49
N LYS A 17 1.69 18.55 13.28
CA LYS A 17 1.30 19.96 13.22
C LYS A 17 0.42 20.28 12.02
N SER A 18 0.64 19.67 10.85
CA SER A 18 -0.20 19.90 9.66
C SER A 18 -1.60 19.32 9.85
N LEU A 19 -1.73 18.17 10.52
CA LEU A 19 -3.02 17.59 10.89
C LEU A 19 -3.82 18.55 11.80
N ARG A 20 -3.16 19.19 12.76
CA ARG A 20 -3.80 20.20 13.61
C ARG A 20 -4.26 21.46 12.84
N LYS A 21 -3.56 21.82 11.76
CA LYS A 21 -3.93 22.96 10.90
C LYS A 21 -5.06 22.65 9.92
N GLN A 22 -5.36 21.36 9.68
CA GLN A 22 -6.45 20.91 8.81
C GLN A 22 -7.45 20.07 9.62
N PRO A 23 -8.39 20.71 10.33
CA PRO A 23 -9.27 20.01 11.29
C PRO A 23 -10.06 18.86 10.66
N GLY A 24 -10.47 18.98 9.39
CA GLY A 24 -11.14 17.89 8.67
C GLY A 24 -10.29 16.63 8.47
N GLN A 25 -8.98 16.77 8.23
CA GLN A 25 -8.08 15.62 8.12
C GLN A 25 -7.88 14.95 9.47
N LEU A 26 -7.70 15.73 10.54
CA LEU A 26 -7.54 15.20 11.89
C LEU A 26 -8.77 14.38 12.31
N VAL A 27 -9.97 14.93 12.11
CA VAL A 27 -11.24 14.24 12.43
C VAL A 27 -11.37 12.95 11.62
N PHE A 28 -11.05 12.98 10.32
CA PHE A 28 -11.03 11.79 9.47
C PHE A 28 -10.08 10.71 10.01
N PHE A 29 -8.85 11.08 10.40
CA PHE A 29 -7.89 10.14 10.98
C PHE A 29 -8.33 9.56 12.33
N ILE A 30 -8.95 10.38 13.19
CA ILE A 30 -9.47 9.92 14.49
C ILE A 30 -10.62 8.95 14.29
N ILE A 31 -11.58 9.26 13.42
CA ILE A 31 -12.70 8.34 13.08
C ILE A 31 -12.12 7.03 12.56
N ILE A 32 -11.15 7.10 11.64
CA ILE A 32 -10.50 5.90 11.11
C ILE A 32 -9.85 5.07 12.22
N PHE A 33 -9.09 5.71 13.09
CA PHE A 33 -8.42 5.03 14.18
C PHE A 33 -9.42 4.39 15.16
N VAL A 34 -10.45 5.12 15.58
CA VAL A 34 -11.48 4.60 16.50
C VAL A 34 -12.18 3.40 15.87
N PHE A 35 -12.66 3.50 14.63
CA PHE A 35 -13.38 2.41 13.98
C PHE A 35 -12.49 1.21 13.67
N ALA A 36 -11.23 1.40 13.27
CA ALA A 36 -10.31 0.31 12.96
C ALA A 36 -9.95 -0.53 14.21
N PHE A 37 -9.89 0.10 15.39
CA PHE A 37 -9.52 -0.56 16.64
C PHE A 37 -10.73 -0.91 17.53
N MET A 38 -11.93 -0.41 17.21
CA MET A 38 -13.20 -0.75 17.87
C MET A 38 -13.39 -2.28 17.98
N PRO A 39 -13.16 -3.11 16.94
CA PRO A 39 -13.31 -4.56 17.04
C PRO A 39 -12.44 -5.26 18.08
N ILE A 40 -11.32 -4.64 18.49
CA ILE A 40 -10.46 -5.18 19.55
C ILE A 40 -11.03 -4.90 20.94
N LEU A 41 -11.67 -3.73 21.10
CA LEU A 41 -12.23 -3.29 22.38
C LEU A 41 -13.57 -3.96 22.69
N PHE A 42 -14.31 -4.34 21.63
CA PHE A 42 -15.57 -5.07 21.72
C PHE A 42 -15.36 -6.54 21.37
N ASP A 43 -14.28 -7.13 21.92
CA ASP A 43 -13.94 -8.54 21.72
C ASP A 43 -15.15 -9.41 22.01
N SER A 44 -15.44 -10.27 21.05
CA SER A 44 -16.76 -10.83 20.85
C SER A 44 -16.96 -12.11 21.65
N ASP A 45 -16.91 -12.03 22.98
CA ASP A 45 -17.45 -13.12 23.82
C ASP A 45 -18.98 -13.27 23.64
N ASN A 46 -19.64 -12.26 23.04
CA ASN A 46 -21.08 -12.20 22.78
C ASN A 46 -21.54 -12.53 21.34
N TYR A 47 -20.66 -12.93 20.43
CA TYR A 47 -21.10 -13.48 19.12
C TYR A 47 -21.30 -15.01 19.15
N ASN A 48 -21.26 -15.61 20.35
CA ASN A 48 -21.48 -17.05 20.56
C ASN A 48 -22.97 -17.48 20.45
N GLY A 49 -23.89 -16.57 20.14
CA GLY A 49 -25.34 -16.84 20.13
C GLY A 49 -25.96 -17.21 18.77
N MET A 50 -25.21 -17.25 17.67
CA MET A 50 -25.79 -17.49 16.35
C MET A 50 -24.88 -18.33 15.46
N VAL A 51 -24.52 -19.55 15.87
CA VAL A 51 -23.77 -20.46 14.98
C VAL A 51 -24.04 -21.95 15.20
N GLU A 52 -25.28 -22.40 15.06
CA GLU A 52 -25.60 -23.84 15.05
C GLU A 52 -25.55 -24.42 13.63
N ALA A 53 -24.58 -25.31 13.41
CA ALA A 53 -24.47 -26.41 12.44
C ALA A 53 -24.69 -26.18 10.92
N VAL A 54 -25.40 -25.13 10.47
CA VAL A 54 -25.50 -24.74 9.04
C VAL A 54 -24.34 -23.81 8.62
N GLN A 55 -23.58 -23.31 9.59
CA GLN A 55 -22.69 -22.17 9.43
C GLN A 55 -21.25 -22.49 9.00
N GLN A 56 -20.82 -23.75 9.03
CA GLN A 56 -19.43 -24.09 8.74
C GLN A 56 -19.12 -23.91 7.24
N THR A 57 -20.06 -24.26 6.37
CA THR A 57 -19.96 -24.03 4.92
C THR A 57 -19.95 -22.53 4.61
N GLU A 58 -20.86 -21.74 5.22
CA GLU A 58 -20.93 -20.28 5.06
C GLU A 58 -19.71 -19.55 5.63
N ARG A 59 -19.12 -20.06 6.70
CA ARG A 59 -17.87 -19.55 7.26
C ARG A 59 -16.68 -19.83 6.36
N LEU A 60 -16.52 -21.07 5.88
CA LEU A 60 -15.45 -21.44 4.94
C LEU A 60 -15.53 -20.59 3.66
N LEU A 61 -16.75 -20.40 3.17
CA LEU A 61 -17.14 -19.47 2.13
C LEU A 61 -16.63 -18.05 2.38
N GLY A 62 -17.00 -17.48 3.52
CA GLY A 62 -16.57 -16.15 3.93
C GLY A 62 -15.05 -16.03 4.02
N LEU A 63 -14.37 -17.04 4.55
CA LEU A 63 -12.91 -17.08 4.63
C LEU A 63 -12.24 -17.15 3.25
N GLY A 64 -12.80 -17.91 2.32
CA GLY A 64 -12.33 -17.95 0.92
C GLY A 64 -12.51 -16.63 0.18
N ILE A 65 -13.65 -15.97 0.37
CA ILE A 65 -13.93 -14.65 -0.21
C ILE A 65 -13.00 -13.60 0.42
N ALA A 66 -12.78 -13.65 1.73
CA ALA A 66 -11.82 -12.79 2.41
C ALA A 66 -10.41 -13.02 1.84
N LEU A 67 -9.89 -14.24 1.86
CA LEU A 67 -8.55 -14.56 1.36
C LEU A 67 -8.34 -14.11 -0.08
N SER A 68 -9.27 -14.43 -0.98
CA SER A 68 -9.17 -14.08 -2.41
C SER A 68 -9.28 -12.58 -2.66
N SER A 69 -10.13 -11.86 -1.92
CA SER A 69 -10.23 -10.40 -2.02
C SER A 69 -8.98 -9.70 -1.48
N PHE A 70 -8.42 -10.14 -0.35
CA PHE A 70 -7.14 -9.63 0.17
C PHE A 70 -6.01 -9.88 -0.84
N TRP A 71 -5.92 -11.09 -1.40
CA TRP A 71 -4.93 -11.40 -2.42
C TRP A 71 -5.02 -10.50 -3.65
N LEU A 72 -6.25 -10.27 -4.16
CA LEU A 72 -6.47 -9.42 -5.32
C LEU A 72 -6.01 -7.99 -5.04
N VAL A 73 -6.37 -7.44 -3.87
CA VAL A 73 -5.94 -6.11 -3.44
C VAL A 73 -4.41 -6.04 -3.32
N GLU A 74 -3.79 -7.03 -2.67
CA GLU A 74 -2.33 -7.13 -2.56
C GLU A 74 -1.64 -7.16 -3.92
N LEU A 75 -2.12 -8.00 -4.84
CA LEU A 75 -1.56 -8.13 -6.19
C LEU A 75 -1.66 -6.80 -6.95
N VAL A 76 -2.83 -6.15 -6.95
CA VAL A 76 -3.02 -4.85 -7.61
C VAL A 76 -2.10 -3.79 -7.02
N VAL A 77 -1.99 -3.71 -5.70
CA VAL A 77 -1.12 -2.77 -4.99
C VAL A 77 0.35 -3.00 -5.36
N VAL A 78 0.81 -4.25 -5.33
CA VAL A 78 2.21 -4.59 -5.65
C VAL A 78 2.50 -4.23 -7.09
N VAL A 79 1.66 -4.66 -8.05
CA VAL A 79 1.86 -4.36 -9.47
C VAL A 79 1.87 -2.85 -9.72
N ALA A 80 0.92 -2.10 -9.16
CA ALA A 80 0.87 -0.65 -9.29
C ALA A 80 2.11 0.03 -8.70
N THR A 81 2.59 -0.46 -7.55
CA THR A 81 3.78 0.08 -6.87
C THR A 81 5.06 -0.17 -7.68
N LEU A 82 5.23 -1.38 -8.22
CA LEU A 82 6.37 -1.72 -9.06
C LEU A 82 6.37 -0.92 -10.38
N GLN A 83 5.19 -0.71 -10.97
CA GLN A 83 5.03 0.14 -12.16
C GLN A 83 5.35 1.60 -11.89
N ALA A 84 4.90 2.12 -10.75
CA ALA A 84 5.24 3.48 -10.34
C ALA A 84 6.76 3.67 -10.27
N GLY A 85 7.50 2.67 -9.77
CA GLY A 85 8.98 2.67 -9.75
C GLY A 85 9.66 2.76 -11.12
N MET A 86 9.00 2.34 -12.21
CA MET A 86 9.58 2.37 -13.56
C MET A 86 9.30 3.65 -14.34
N VAL A 87 8.17 4.31 -14.07
CA VAL A 87 7.66 5.43 -14.88
C VAL A 87 8.03 6.78 -14.28
N GLN A 88 8.12 6.86 -12.95
CA GLN A 88 8.45 8.08 -12.24
C GLN A 88 9.46 7.69 -11.17
N GLY A 89 10.59 8.40 -11.07
CA GLY A 89 11.28 8.45 -9.78
C GLY A 89 10.21 8.84 -8.79
N VAL A 90 9.82 7.89 -7.95
CA VAL A 90 8.46 7.79 -7.41
C VAL A 90 8.06 9.15 -6.77
N ASN A 91 6.76 9.43 -6.63
CA ASN A 91 6.23 10.51 -5.74
C ASN A 91 6.68 10.38 -4.24
N MET A 92 7.80 9.69 -3.99
CA MET A 92 8.66 9.70 -2.83
C MET A 92 8.96 11.11 -2.34
N PHE A 93 9.28 12.02 -3.26
CA PHE A 93 9.68 13.38 -2.94
C PHE A 93 8.69 14.39 -3.51
N SER A 94 8.20 15.28 -2.65
CA SER A 94 7.55 16.50 -3.11
C SER A 94 8.58 17.46 -3.69
N LYS A 95 8.13 18.44 -4.49
CA LYS A 95 9.02 19.51 -4.99
C LYS A 95 9.79 20.21 -3.87
N ALA A 96 9.13 20.46 -2.75
CA ALA A 96 9.78 21.01 -1.56
C ALA A 96 10.83 20.06 -0.98
N ASP A 97 10.55 18.75 -0.91
CA ASP A 97 11.54 17.77 -0.45
C ASP A 97 12.79 17.79 -1.35
N VAL A 98 12.63 17.92 -2.67
CA VAL A 98 13.76 18.01 -3.62
C VAL A 98 14.60 19.26 -3.34
N GLU A 99 13.99 20.45 -3.29
CA GLU A 99 14.70 21.72 -3.11
C GLU A 99 15.51 21.79 -1.79
N TYR A 100 14.98 21.22 -0.69
CA TYR A 100 15.67 21.24 0.61
C TYR A 100 16.59 20.04 0.84
N LEU A 101 16.17 18.83 0.45
CA LEU A 101 16.88 17.59 0.76
C LEU A 101 18.05 17.38 -0.21
N PHE A 102 17.95 17.83 -1.47
CA PHE A 102 19.00 17.61 -2.47
C PHE A 102 20.11 18.66 -2.37
N CYS A 103 19.81 19.86 -1.89
CA CYS A 103 20.80 20.89 -1.55
C CYS A 103 21.53 20.60 -0.22
N SER A 104 21.07 19.62 0.55
CA SER A 104 21.70 19.24 1.82
C SER A 104 22.85 18.25 1.58
N HIS A 105 23.94 18.37 2.33
CA HIS A 105 25.10 17.47 2.28
C HIS A 105 24.79 16.11 2.95
N ILE A 106 23.75 15.43 2.45
CA ILE A 106 23.27 14.14 2.94
C ILE A 106 23.52 13.09 1.86
N ALA A 107 24.05 11.93 2.27
CA ALA A 107 24.33 10.85 1.34
C ALA A 107 23.04 10.36 0.62
N PRO A 108 23.08 10.11 -0.71
CA PRO A 108 21.91 9.75 -1.52
C PRO A 108 21.10 8.56 -0.97
N GLN A 109 21.76 7.60 -0.32
CA GLN A 109 21.12 6.44 0.29
C GLN A 109 20.13 6.83 1.39
N ARG A 110 20.48 7.86 2.17
CA ARG A 110 19.64 8.35 3.27
C ARG A 110 18.43 9.12 2.73
N VAL A 111 18.63 9.86 1.64
CA VAL A 111 17.57 10.56 0.90
C VAL A 111 16.60 9.52 0.33
N LEU A 112 17.09 8.43 -0.25
CA LEU A 112 16.24 7.35 -0.77
C LEU A 112 15.43 6.65 0.33
N LEU A 113 16.05 6.33 1.48
CA LEU A 113 15.35 5.77 2.64
C LEU A 113 14.24 6.71 3.16
N TYR A 114 14.44 8.03 3.11
CA TYR A 114 13.40 9.00 3.44
C TYR A 114 12.20 8.91 2.49
N GLY A 115 12.46 8.63 1.21
CA GLY A 115 11.41 8.39 0.24
C GLY A 115 10.57 7.15 0.55
N LEU A 116 11.08 6.14 1.26
CA LEU A 116 10.30 4.93 1.63
C LEU A 116 9.08 5.27 2.50
N LEU A 117 9.18 6.36 3.26
CA LEU A 117 8.07 6.86 4.08
C LEU A 117 6.90 7.36 3.24
N SER A 118 7.08 7.65 1.95
CA SER A 118 5.96 8.02 1.08
C SER A 118 4.98 6.87 0.88
N TYR A 119 5.43 5.61 0.99
CA TYR A 119 4.55 4.47 0.89
C TYR A 119 3.65 4.33 2.11
N LEU A 120 3.99 4.93 3.26
CA LEU A 120 3.10 5.00 4.42
C LEU A 120 1.87 5.90 4.18
N LYS A 121 1.88 6.74 3.13
CA LYS A 121 0.73 7.59 2.78
C LYS A 121 -0.51 6.79 2.34
N VAL A 122 -0.36 5.50 2.02
CA VAL A 122 -1.47 4.61 1.63
C VAL A 122 -2.21 4.02 2.84
N ILE A 123 -1.59 4.01 4.03
CA ILE A 123 -2.18 3.49 5.27
C ILE A 123 -3.61 4.00 5.54
N PRO A 124 -3.92 5.30 5.40
CA PRO A 124 -5.27 5.80 5.66
C PRO A 124 -6.31 5.21 4.69
N ILE A 125 -5.90 4.89 3.45
CA ILE A 125 -6.75 4.25 2.45
C ILE A 125 -7.06 2.82 2.85
N TYR A 126 -6.05 2.05 3.28
CA TYR A 126 -6.27 0.69 3.79
C TYR A 126 -7.17 0.68 5.02
N LEU A 127 -6.92 1.57 5.98
CA LEU A 127 -7.74 1.64 7.17
C LEU A 127 -9.20 2.02 6.83
N PHE A 128 -9.41 2.96 5.90
CA PHE A 128 -10.75 3.32 5.43
C PHE A 128 -11.49 2.13 4.80
N VAL A 129 -10.82 1.38 3.92
CA VAL A 129 -11.40 0.18 3.28
C VAL A 129 -11.72 -0.89 4.33
N ILE A 130 -10.81 -1.11 5.28
CA ILE A 130 -11.00 -2.14 6.32
C ILE A 130 -12.15 -1.77 7.25
N ILE A 131 -12.31 -0.51 7.63
CA ILE A 131 -13.43 -0.07 8.48
C ILE A 131 -14.77 -0.44 7.88
N TYR A 132 -14.91 -0.24 6.57
CA TYR A 132 -16.12 -0.64 5.86
C TYR A 132 -16.32 -2.17 5.87
N GLN A 133 -15.25 -2.95 5.90
CA GLN A 133 -15.29 -4.41 5.90
C GLN A 133 -15.39 -5.05 7.29
N ILE A 134 -15.13 -4.31 8.38
CA ILE A 134 -15.18 -4.81 9.76
C ILE A 134 -16.46 -5.61 10.05
N PRO A 135 -17.68 -5.13 9.74
CA PRO A 135 -18.90 -5.90 10.01
C PRO A 135 -18.93 -7.25 9.27
N ASN A 136 -18.41 -7.30 8.04
CA ASN A 136 -18.36 -8.53 7.25
C ASN A 136 -17.33 -9.51 7.81
N LEU A 137 -16.15 -9.02 8.21
CA LEU A 137 -15.08 -9.83 8.77
C LEU A 137 -15.47 -10.42 10.13
N LEU A 138 -16.13 -9.64 10.98
CA LEU A 138 -16.66 -10.11 12.27
C LEU A 138 -17.77 -11.16 12.09
N ARG A 139 -18.66 -11.01 11.09
CA ARG A 139 -19.70 -12.00 10.77
C ARG A 139 -19.13 -13.36 10.35
N ILE A 140 -17.94 -13.38 9.72
CA ILE A 140 -17.23 -14.61 9.32
C ILE A 140 -16.50 -15.24 10.53
N GLY A 141 -16.53 -14.59 11.70
CA GLY A 141 -15.92 -15.08 12.94
C GLY A 141 -14.43 -14.77 13.06
N LEU A 142 -13.94 -13.70 12.43
CA LEU A 142 -12.60 -13.18 12.70
C LEU A 142 -12.62 -12.35 13.99
N THR A 143 -11.58 -12.53 14.79
CA THR A 143 -11.30 -11.69 15.97
C THR A 143 -10.80 -10.30 15.56
N GLY A 144 -10.97 -9.30 16.44
CA GLY A 144 -10.40 -7.97 16.24
C GLY A 144 -8.88 -8.00 16.04
N GLY A 145 -8.17 -8.91 16.73
CA GLY A 145 -6.74 -9.13 16.55
C GLY A 145 -6.37 -9.61 15.15
N GLN A 146 -7.11 -10.57 14.59
CA GLN A 146 -6.90 -11.05 13.21
C GLN A 146 -7.11 -9.91 12.19
N ILE A 147 -8.13 -9.07 12.38
CA ILE A 147 -8.40 -7.93 11.50
C ILE A 147 -7.21 -6.96 11.50
N VAL A 148 -6.66 -6.63 12.67
CA VAL A 148 -5.48 -5.74 12.75
C VAL A 148 -4.24 -6.38 12.12
N LEU A 149 -4.03 -7.68 12.30
CA LEU A 149 -2.92 -8.38 11.66
C LEU A 149 -3.04 -8.37 10.13
N LEU A 150 -4.25 -8.50 9.56
CA LEU A 150 -4.49 -8.39 8.11
C LEU A 150 -4.08 -7.01 7.58
N VAL A 151 -4.42 -5.94 8.30
CA VAL A 151 -3.95 -4.58 7.96
C VAL A 151 -2.42 -4.51 8.05
N GLY A 152 -1.83 -5.12 9.08
CA GLY A 152 -0.38 -5.20 9.24
C GLY A 152 0.32 -5.84 8.03
N VAL A 153 -0.23 -6.94 7.50
CA VAL A 153 0.30 -7.60 6.29
C VAL A 153 0.20 -6.69 5.07
N LEU A 154 -0.93 -6.02 4.86
CA LEU A 154 -1.11 -5.05 3.76
C LEU A 154 -0.09 -3.90 3.81
N ILE A 155 0.17 -3.38 5.01
CA ILE A 155 1.17 -2.31 5.20
C ILE A 155 2.57 -2.84 4.94
N LEU A 156 2.90 -4.02 5.50
CA LEU A 156 4.21 -4.65 5.35
C LEU A 156 4.52 -4.90 3.87
N VAL A 157 3.61 -5.54 3.13
CA VAL A 157 3.82 -5.86 1.72
C VAL A 157 3.94 -4.59 0.87
N SER A 158 3.21 -3.52 1.20
CA SER A 158 3.30 -2.23 0.50
C SER A 158 4.66 -1.55 0.70
N ILE A 159 5.21 -1.60 1.92
CA ILE A 159 6.56 -1.07 2.20
C ILE A 159 7.59 -1.89 1.43
N LEU A 160 7.49 -3.22 1.44
CA LEU A 160 8.42 -4.10 0.74
C LEU A 160 8.34 -3.93 -0.79
N ALA A 161 7.13 -3.80 -1.34
CA ALA A 161 6.93 -3.46 -2.75
C ALA A 161 7.56 -2.11 -3.10
N GLY A 162 7.48 -1.13 -2.18
CA GLY A 162 8.16 0.15 -2.32
C GLY A 162 9.69 0.03 -2.35
N VAL A 163 10.28 -0.81 -1.48
CA VAL A 163 11.72 -1.13 -1.50
C VAL A 163 12.13 -1.75 -2.85
N VAL A 164 11.34 -2.71 -3.36
CA VAL A 164 11.61 -3.33 -4.67
C VAL A 164 11.44 -2.32 -5.81
N ALA A 165 10.42 -1.46 -5.76
CA ALA A 165 10.21 -0.41 -6.74
C ALA A 165 11.40 0.55 -6.82
N MET A 166 12.02 0.88 -5.69
CA MET A 166 13.25 1.69 -5.66
C MET A 166 14.44 0.98 -6.29
N LEU A 167 14.58 -0.34 -6.07
CA LEU A 167 15.62 -1.13 -6.70
C LEU A 167 15.44 -1.13 -8.22
N ILE A 168 14.21 -1.38 -8.69
CA ILE A 168 13.87 -1.33 -10.13
C ILE A 168 14.21 0.04 -10.69
N TYR A 169 13.81 1.11 -9.99
CA TYR A 169 14.10 2.48 -10.40
C TYR A 169 15.61 2.74 -10.57
N ASN A 170 16.41 2.35 -9.58
CA ASN A 170 17.87 2.47 -9.64
C ASN A 170 18.44 1.71 -10.85
N LEU A 171 18.04 0.45 -11.05
CA LEU A 171 18.51 -0.37 -12.16
C LEU A 171 18.11 0.19 -13.53
N VAL A 172 16.89 0.71 -13.65
CA VAL A 172 16.39 1.35 -14.87
C VAL A 172 17.15 2.64 -15.17
N ASN A 173 17.49 3.44 -14.16
CA ASN A 173 18.31 4.64 -14.35
C ASN A 173 19.71 4.28 -14.86
N ILE A 174 20.34 3.21 -14.37
CA ILE A 174 21.64 2.75 -14.87
C ILE A 174 21.51 2.20 -16.29
N LYS A 175 20.47 1.41 -16.59
CA LYS A 175 20.26 0.77 -17.89
C LYS A 175 18.81 0.97 -18.36
N PRO A 176 18.54 1.99 -19.20
CA PRO A 176 17.18 2.30 -19.67
C PRO A 176 16.47 1.14 -20.38
N LYS A 177 17.22 0.24 -21.05
CA LYS A 177 16.68 -0.96 -21.71
C LYS A 177 15.98 -1.92 -20.73
N LEU A 178 16.36 -1.90 -19.45
CA LEU A 178 15.72 -2.73 -18.41
C LEU A 178 14.27 -2.31 -18.12
N LYS A 179 13.88 -1.09 -18.47
CA LYS A 179 12.49 -0.63 -18.30
C LYS A 179 11.50 -1.52 -19.04
N VAL A 180 11.80 -1.85 -20.30
CA VAL A 180 10.94 -2.71 -21.12
C VAL A 180 10.92 -4.13 -20.54
N VAL A 181 12.09 -4.65 -20.15
CA VAL A 181 12.22 -5.99 -19.55
C VAL A 181 11.38 -6.10 -18.29
N PHE A 182 11.54 -5.19 -17.32
CA PHE A 182 10.76 -5.21 -16.07
C PHE A 182 9.27 -5.02 -16.32
N THR A 183 8.88 -4.16 -17.27
CA THR A 183 7.47 -3.97 -17.64
C THR A 183 6.87 -5.28 -18.16
N VAL A 184 7.54 -5.93 -19.11
CA VAL A 184 7.09 -7.22 -19.65
C VAL A 184 7.05 -8.29 -18.56
N CYS A 185 8.10 -8.40 -17.73
CA CYS A 185 8.13 -9.37 -16.64
C CYS A 185 6.99 -9.17 -15.63
N ILE A 186 6.73 -7.94 -15.18
CA ILE A 186 5.65 -7.65 -14.23
C ILE A 186 4.29 -8.05 -14.81
N TYR A 187 3.99 -7.64 -16.04
CA TYR A 187 2.70 -7.98 -16.66
C TYR A 187 2.59 -9.47 -17.01
N ALA A 188 3.66 -10.09 -17.53
CA ALA A 188 3.67 -11.50 -17.87
C ALA A 188 3.49 -12.38 -16.62
N ILE A 189 4.22 -12.10 -15.54
CA ILE A 189 4.07 -12.83 -14.28
C ILE A 189 2.67 -12.61 -13.70
N SER A 190 2.17 -11.37 -13.70
CA SER A 190 0.79 -11.09 -13.21
C SER A 190 -0.26 -11.83 -14.03
N LEU A 191 -0.11 -11.86 -15.36
CA LEU A 191 -1.02 -12.58 -16.26
C LEU A 191 -0.94 -14.10 -16.03
N LEU A 192 0.26 -14.66 -15.88
CA LEU A 192 0.45 -16.08 -15.59
C LEU A 192 -0.19 -16.47 -14.25
N ILE A 193 -0.08 -15.61 -13.24
CA ILE A 193 -0.70 -15.81 -11.93
C ILE A 193 -2.23 -15.84 -12.06
N VAL A 194 -2.83 -14.84 -12.74
CA VAL A 194 -4.28 -14.79 -12.97
C VAL A 194 -4.74 -15.99 -13.80
N ALA A 195 -3.98 -16.38 -14.82
CA ALA A 195 -4.28 -17.54 -15.66
C ALA A 195 -4.21 -18.85 -14.87
N ALA A 196 -3.20 -19.04 -14.02
CA ALA A 196 -3.06 -20.22 -13.19
C ALA A 196 -4.23 -20.35 -12.19
N VAL A 197 -4.68 -19.24 -11.58
CA VAL A 197 -5.91 -19.24 -10.78
C VAL A 197 -7.13 -19.57 -11.65
N ALA A 198 -7.25 -18.98 -12.83
CA ALA A 198 -8.38 -19.25 -13.74
C ALA A 198 -8.45 -20.73 -14.15
N VAL A 199 -7.32 -21.40 -14.41
CA VAL A 199 -7.27 -22.83 -14.75
C VAL A 199 -7.82 -23.70 -13.62
N THR A 200 -7.65 -23.30 -12.35
CA THR A 200 -8.20 -24.04 -11.22
C THR A 200 -9.72 -23.83 -11.04
N ILE A 201 -10.23 -22.65 -11.41
CA ILE A 201 -11.62 -22.26 -11.18
C ILE A 201 -12.54 -22.59 -12.37
N ILE A 202 -12.07 -22.40 -13.61
CA ILE A 202 -12.89 -22.60 -14.84
C ILE A 202 -13.50 -24.01 -14.93
N PRO A 203 -12.78 -25.12 -14.65
CA PRO A 203 -13.36 -26.46 -14.68
C PRO A 203 -14.50 -26.63 -13.68
N LEU A 204 -14.38 -26.02 -12.49
CA LEU A 204 -15.41 -26.08 -11.44
C LEU A 204 -16.68 -25.34 -11.89
N ILE A 205 -16.52 -24.17 -12.52
CA ILE A 205 -17.65 -23.41 -13.09
C ILE A 205 -18.35 -24.23 -14.19
N LYS A 206 -17.59 -24.92 -15.05
CA LYS A 206 -18.14 -25.73 -16.15
C LYS A 206 -18.95 -26.93 -15.69
N ILE A 207 -18.64 -27.49 -14.51
CA ILE A 207 -19.36 -28.62 -13.91
C ILE A 207 -20.59 -28.12 -13.11
N GLY A 208 -20.88 -26.82 -13.13
CA GLY A 208 -22.00 -26.23 -12.40
C GLY A 208 -21.75 -26.16 -10.90
N ALA A 209 -20.48 -26.21 -10.45
CA ALA A 209 -20.17 -26.02 -9.05
C ALA A 209 -20.69 -24.66 -8.59
N ALA A 210 -21.48 -24.67 -7.51
CA ALA A 210 -21.94 -23.44 -6.90
C ALA A 210 -20.74 -22.54 -6.57
N PHE A 211 -20.94 -21.22 -6.67
CA PHE A 211 -19.95 -20.19 -6.37
C PHE A 211 -19.69 -20.07 -4.86
N SER A 212 -19.55 -21.22 -4.21
CA SER A 212 -19.65 -21.31 -2.77
C SER A 212 -18.76 -22.38 -2.12
N GLY A 213 -18.93 -23.67 -2.43
CA GLY A 213 -18.10 -24.73 -1.82
C GLY A 213 -16.80 -25.02 -2.57
N PRO A 214 -16.88 -25.66 -3.75
CA PRO A 214 -15.70 -26.22 -4.42
C PRO A 214 -14.70 -25.17 -4.90
N ILE A 215 -15.20 -24.01 -5.36
CA ILE A 215 -14.37 -22.90 -5.85
C ILE A 215 -13.57 -22.29 -4.69
N VAL A 216 -14.20 -22.13 -3.52
CA VAL A 216 -13.53 -21.61 -2.33
C VAL A 216 -12.49 -22.61 -1.82
N GLN A 217 -12.81 -23.90 -1.76
CA GLN A 217 -11.83 -24.92 -1.36
C GLN A 217 -10.65 -25.00 -2.35
N ALA A 218 -10.91 -24.84 -3.65
CA ALA A 218 -9.85 -24.77 -4.65
C ALA A 218 -8.95 -23.54 -4.42
N LEU A 219 -9.52 -22.37 -4.14
CA LEU A 219 -8.78 -21.15 -3.82
C LEU A 219 -7.92 -21.28 -2.55
N LEU A 220 -8.48 -21.89 -1.49
CA LEU A 220 -7.79 -22.13 -0.22
C LEU A 220 -6.64 -23.15 -0.36
N SER A 221 -6.69 -24.02 -1.38
CA SER A 221 -5.69 -25.08 -1.59
C SER A 221 -4.59 -24.71 -2.58
N LEU A 222 -4.52 -23.45 -3.05
CA LEU A 222 -3.49 -22.98 -4.00
C LEU A 222 -2.11 -22.82 -3.35
N ARG A 223 -1.48 -23.94 -2.98
CA ARG A 223 -0.15 -23.97 -2.34
C ARG A 223 1.01 -23.54 -3.24
N TRP A 224 0.79 -23.47 -4.56
CA TRP A 224 1.82 -22.98 -5.49
C TRP A 224 1.99 -21.46 -5.40
N ILE A 225 0.94 -20.73 -4.95
CA ILE A 225 1.01 -19.28 -4.79
C ILE A 225 2.04 -18.89 -3.71
N ASP A 226 2.20 -19.72 -2.68
CA ASP A 226 3.18 -19.53 -1.59
C ASP A 226 4.63 -19.40 -2.08
N TRP A 227 4.93 -19.84 -3.30
CA TRP A 227 6.28 -19.79 -3.87
C TRP A 227 6.56 -18.48 -4.62
N ILE A 228 5.54 -17.67 -4.89
CA ILE A 228 5.71 -16.39 -5.57
C ILE A 228 6.30 -15.38 -4.59
N PRO A 229 7.48 -14.79 -4.87
CA PRO A 229 8.06 -13.80 -3.97
C PRO A 229 7.13 -12.61 -3.76
N LEU A 230 7.17 -12.05 -2.56
CA LEU A 230 6.45 -10.83 -2.18
C LEU A 230 4.94 -11.02 -2.05
N THR A 231 4.19 -11.23 -3.14
CA THR A 231 2.73 -11.42 -3.09
C THR A 231 2.34 -12.80 -2.58
N GLY A 232 3.06 -13.85 -2.97
CA GLY A 232 2.83 -15.23 -2.53
C GLY A 232 3.13 -15.45 -1.04
N TRP A 233 4.22 -14.85 -0.56
CA TRP A 233 4.54 -14.89 0.86
C TRP A 233 3.56 -14.06 1.71
N ALA A 234 3.09 -12.92 1.20
CA ALA A 234 2.09 -12.10 1.88
C ALA A 234 0.75 -12.83 2.01
N ILE A 235 0.27 -13.47 0.94
CA ILE A 235 -0.97 -14.23 0.99
C ILE A 235 -0.86 -15.49 1.85
N GLY A 236 0.31 -16.11 1.93
CA GLY A 236 0.57 -17.18 2.90
C GLY A 236 0.44 -16.71 4.35
N LEU A 237 0.87 -15.48 4.67
CA LEU A 237 0.61 -14.88 5.98
C LEU A 237 -0.88 -14.61 6.20
N THR A 238 -1.57 -14.05 5.21
CA THR A 238 -3.02 -13.82 5.25
C THR A 238 -3.78 -15.14 5.45
N HIS A 239 -3.40 -16.20 4.73
CA HIS A 239 -3.91 -17.57 4.91
C HIS A 239 -3.70 -18.05 6.36
N GLY A 240 -2.49 -17.86 6.91
CA GLY A 240 -2.20 -18.22 8.30
C GLY A 240 -2.95 -17.41 9.35
N ILE A 241 -3.25 -16.13 9.10
CA ILE A 241 -4.08 -15.31 9.99
C ILE A 241 -5.53 -15.81 9.99
N LEU A 242 -6.05 -16.17 8.81
CA LEU A 242 -7.44 -16.60 8.64
C LEU A 242 -7.70 -18.04 9.12
N MET A 243 -6.76 -18.96 8.89
CA MET A 243 -6.95 -20.40 9.14
C MET A 243 -6.04 -20.99 10.22
N GLY A 244 -5.05 -20.24 10.70
CA GLY A 244 -4.13 -20.67 11.77
C GLY A 244 -2.66 -20.62 11.34
N MET A 245 -1.80 -20.18 12.25
CA MET A 245 -0.36 -20.03 12.01
C MET A 245 0.35 -21.39 12.06
N THR A 246 1.04 -21.75 10.98
CA THR A 246 1.94 -22.90 10.90
C THR A 246 3.38 -22.41 10.81
N THR A 247 4.35 -23.32 10.91
CA THR A 247 5.77 -23.02 10.71
C THR A 247 6.06 -22.44 9.32
N ALA A 248 5.31 -22.84 8.29
CA ALA A 248 5.46 -22.32 6.93
C ALA A 248 5.17 -20.81 6.86
N HIS A 249 4.15 -20.33 7.58
CA HIS A 249 3.80 -18.91 7.60
C HIS A 249 4.91 -18.06 8.26
N TRP A 250 5.55 -18.57 9.32
CA TRP A 250 6.71 -17.91 9.93
C TRP A 250 7.91 -17.84 8.98
N ILE A 251 8.13 -18.88 8.17
CA ILE A 251 9.18 -18.88 7.14
C ILE A 251 8.87 -17.83 6.06
N GLN A 252 7.60 -17.70 5.64
CA GLN A 252 7.19 -16.67 4.68
C GLN A 252 7.40 -15.26 5.22
N LEU A 253 7.11 -15.01 6.51
CA LEU A 253 7.42 -13.74 7.16
C LEU A 253 8.93 -13.46 7.15
N ALA A 254 9.74 -14.46 7.51
CA ALA A 254 11.19 -14.34 7.51
C ALA A 254 11.73 -14.05 6.11
N LEU A 255 11.22 -14.71 5.07
CA LEU A 255 11.58 -14.48 3.67
C LEU A 255 11.24 -13.06 3.21
N LEU A 256 10.05 -12.54 3.57
CA LEU A 256 9.65 -11.17 3.28
C LEU A 256 10.61 -10.14 3.90
N LEU A 257 10.92 -10.30 5.19
CA LEU A 257 11.80 -9.40 5.91
C LEU A 257 13.26 -9.52 5.43
N ALA A 258 13.74 -10.73 5.18
CA ALA A 258 15.09 -10.98 4.68
C ALA A 258 15.27 -10.37 3.28
N THR A 259 14.29 -10.51 2.40
CA THR A 259 14.35 -9.94 1.04
C THR A 259 14.34 -8.42 1.09
N GLY A 260 13.46 -7.81 1.89
CA GLY A 260 13.45 -6.36 2.10
C GLY A 260 14.78 -5.85 2.67
N GLY A 261 15.29 -6.51 3.70
CA GLY A 261 16.55 -6.19 4.34
C GLY A 261 17.75 -6.30 3.39
N ALA A 262 17.80 -7.37 2.58
CA ALA A 262 18.85 -7.58 1.59
C ALA A 262 18.85 -6.49 0.51
N ILE A 263 17.68 -6.07 0.03
CA ILE A 263 17.57 -4.99 -0.96
C ILE A 263 17.98 -3.64 -0.36
N VAL A 264 17.52 -3.33 0.86
CA VAL A 264 17.94 -2.10 1.56
C VAL A 264 19.45 -2.10 1.79
N PHE A 265 20.02 -3.24 2.19
CA PHE A 265 21.45 -3.40 2.36
C PHE A 265 22.20 -3.16 1.05
N TYR A 266 21.75 -3.77 -0.05
CA TYR A 266 22.32 -3.55 -1.38
C TYR A 266 22.27 -2.06 -1.79
N LEU A 267 21.10 -1.43 -1.68
CA LEU A 267 20.92 0.00 -1.99
C LEU A 267 21.79 0.92 -1.12
N SER A 268 22.08 0.51 0.12
CA SER A 268 22.95 1.29 1.02
C SER A 268 24.43 1.30 0.59
N ARG A 269 24.85 0.36 -0.25
CA ARG A 269 26.25 0.19 -0.71
C ARG A 269 26.47 0.72 -2.12
N THR A 270 25.41 0.90 -2.90
CA THR A 270 25.49 1.37 -4.28
C THR A 270 25.57 2.90 -4.34
N GLN A 271 26.41 3.44 -5.22
CA GLN A 271 26.40 4.87 -5.54
C GLN A 271 25.17 5.17 -6.42
N MET A 272 24.32 6.09 -5.99
CA MET A 272 23.04 6.35 -6.64
C MET A 272 22.99 7.75 -7.23
N ASP A 273 23.07 7.85 -8.55
CA ASP A 273 22.80 9.07 -9.31
C ASP A 273 21.32 9.15 -9.68
N PHE A 274 20.46 9.24 -8.66
CA PHE A 274 19.01 9.33 -8.86
C PHE A 274 18.47 10.76 -8.77
N TYR A 275 19.29 11.72 -8.31
CA TYR A 275 18.85 13.09 -8.05
C TYR A 275 18.26 13.79 -9.27
N GLU A 276 18.91 13.68 -10.42
CA GLU A 276 18.42 14.28 -11.68
C GLU A 276 17.07 13.70 -12.11
N SER A 277 16.91 12.40 -11.98
CA SER A 277 15.65 11.75 -12.33
C SER A 277 14.55 12.05 -11.28
N ALA A 278 14.92 12.30 -10.02
CA ALA A 278 13.98 12.66 -8.97
C ALA A 278 13.57 14.14 -8.99
N THR A 279 14.45 15.07 -9.39
CA THR A 279 14.10 16.48 -9.61
C THR A 279 13.05 16.59 -10.71
N VAL A 280 13.30 15.97 -11.87
CA VAL A 280 12.36 15.95 -13.01
C VAL A 280 11.02 15.32 -12.62
N ALA A 281 11.02 14.23 -11.85
CA ALA A 281 9.79 13.61 -11.39
C ALA A 281 8.98 14.51 -10.43
N ALA A 282 9.66 15.20 -9.50
CA ALA A 282 8.98 16.12 -8.57
C ALA A 282 8.42 17.36 -9.28
N GLU A 283 9.14 17.90 -10.28
CA GLU A 283 8.66 19.01 -11.10
C GLU A 283 7.44 18.63 -11.94
N THR A 284 7.48 17.45 -12.58
CA THR A 284 6.34 16.96 -13.38
C THR A 284 5.12 16.67 -12.51
N ALA A 285 5.31 16.17 -11.28
CA ALA A 285 4.23 16.01 -10.30
C ALA A 285 3.61 17.36 -9.89
N ALA A 286 4.44 18.36 -9.55
CA ALA A 286 3.96 19.70 -9.20
C ALA A 286 3.21 20.39 -10.36
N LEU A 287 3.67 20.21 -11.60
CA LEU A 287 2.97 20.69 -12.79
C LEU A 287 1.60 20.01 -12.97
N ARG A 288 1.48 18.71 -12.69
CA ARG A 288 0.20 18.00 -12.70
C ARG A 288 -0.74 18.53 -11.62
N GLU A 289 -0.26 18.76 -10.41
CA GLU A 289 -1.05 19.35 -9.32
C GLU A 289 -1.57 20.74 -9.69
N LYS A 290 -0.71 21.59 -10.26
CA LYS A 290 -1.09 22.92 -10.75
C LYS A 290 -2.18 22.83 -11.83
N LYS A 291 -2.03 21.91 -12.80
CA LYS A 291 -3.05 21.67 -13.85
C LYS A 291 -4.37 21.15 -13.28
N MET A 292 -4.34 20.29 -12.26
CA MET A 292 -5.56 19.80 -11.59
C MET A 292 -6.23 20.89 -10.75
N GLY A 293 -5.46 21.77 -10.10
CA GLY A 293 -5.99 22.95 -9.37
C GLY A 293 -6.62 23.99 -10.29
N ILE A 294 -6.11 24.15 -11.51
CA ILE A 294 -6.73 24.98 -12.56
C ILE A 294 -8.07 24.36 -13.00
N LYS A 295 -8.13 23.03 -13.21
CA LYS A 295 -9.39 22.33 -13.55
C LYS A 295 -10.45 22.36 -12.44
N LYS A 296 -10.04 22.40 -11.17
CA LYS A 296 -10.94 22.51 -10.01
C LYS A 296 -11.36 23.96 -9.70
N GLY A 297 -11.11 24.93 -10.59
CA GLY A 297 -11.54 26.33 -10.45
C GLY A 297 -10.91 27.09 -9.27
N THR A 298 -9.91 26.50 -8.60
CA THR A 298 -9.40 27.02 -7.31
C THR A 298 -8.51 28.25 -7.50
N ILE A 299 -7.93 28.44 -8.69
CA ILE A 299 -7.06 29.59 -8.99
C ILE A 299 -7.89 30.83 -9.39
N PHE A 300 -9.09 30.65 -9.94
CA PHE A 300 -9.95 31.78 -10.32
C PHE A 300 -10.51 32.51 -9.09
N GLN A 301 -10.72 31.83 -7.95
CA GLN A 301 -11.19 32.49 -6.72
C GLN A 301 -10.08 33.25 -5.95
N GLN A 302 -8.80 32.90 -6.13
CA GLN A 302 -7.71 33.65 -5.51
C GLN A 302 -7.40 34.95 -6.27
N GLN A 303 -7.59 34.99 -7.60
CA GLN A 303 -7.42 36.23 -8.37
C GLN A 303 -8.61 37.20 -8.20
N THR A 304 -9.85 36.72 -8.05
CA THR A 304 -11.00 37.62 -7.82
C THR A 304 -10.97 38.27 -6.44
N LYS A 305 -10.56 37.55 -5.38
CA LYS A 305 -10.37 38.15 -4.05
C LYS A 305 -9.22 39.18 -3.98
N ALA A 306 -8.20 39.04 -4.83
CA ALA A 306 -7.12 40.01 -4.93
C ALA A 306 -7.52 41.28 -5.71
N TRP A 307 -8.48 41.18 -6.63
CA TRP A 307 -9.05 42.32 -7.34
C TRP A 307 -10.05 43.11 -6.48
N ASP A 308 -10.87 42.44 -5.68
CA ASP A 308 -11.87 43.10 -4.81
C ASP A 308 -11.27 43.81 -3.58
N THR A 309 -9.99 43.64 -3.29
CA THR A 309 -9.30 44.30 -2.17
C THR A 309 -8.36 45.43 -2.59
N GLY A 310 -8.33 45.78 -3.88
CA GLY A 310 -7.46 46.81 -4.46
C GLY A 310 -8.17 48.14 -4.76
N LYS A 311 -8.35 48.99 -3.73
CA LYS A 311 -8.51 50.46 -3.81
C LYS A 311 -9.52 51.01 -4.84
N ALA A 312 -10.80 51.00 -4.49
CA ALA A 312 -11.74 52.03 -4.92
C ALA A 312 -11.72 53.22 -3.92
N SER A 313 -10.68 54.05 -3.95
CA SER A 313 -10.72 55.40 -3.36
C SER A 313 -9.49 56.24 -3.73
N ARG A 314 -9.74 57.43 -4.31
CA ARG A 314 -8.82 58.57 -4.54
C ARG A 314 -7.77 58.30 -5.65
N PHE A 315 -7.71 59.03 -6.76
CA PHE A 315 -7.70 60.47 -6.93
C PHE A 315 -8.18 60.87 -8.34
N LEU A 316 -8.90 62.00 -8.37
CA LEU A 316 -9.26 62.89 -9.49
C LEU A 316 -10.12 62.32 -10.63
#